data_AF-A0A522L2T0-F1
#
_entry.id   AF-A0A522L2T0-F1
#
_cell.length_a   1.000
_cell.length_b   1.000
_cell.length_c   1.000
_cell.angle_alpha   90.00
_cell.angle_beta   90.00
_cell.angle_gamma   90.00
#
_symmetry.space_group_name_H-M   'P 1'
#
loop_
_entity.id
_entity.type
_entity.pdbx_description
1 polymer ?
#
loop_
_entity_poly.entity_id
_entity_poly.type
_entity_poly.pdbx_seq_one_letter_code
_entity_poly.pdbx_strand_id
1 'polypeptide(L)' 'MAKDDVIEMEGTVTETLPNTMFRVELENGHVVIAHISGRMRKHYIRILTGDKVKIEMTPYDLSKGRITYRMK' A
#
# COMPACT_ATOMS: atom_id res chain seq x y z
N MET A 1 25.17 4.09 -2.26
CA MET A 1 24.76 3.76 -0.87
C MET A 1 23.49 4.54 -0.59
N ALA A 2 22.34 3.89 -0.72
CA ALA A 2 21.05 4.44 -0.32
C ALA A 2 20.18 3.22 0.02
N LYS A 3 20.37 2.69 1.23
CA LYS A 3 19.31 1.89 1.85
C LYS A 3 18.28 2.93 2.24
N ASP A 4 17.37 3.24 1.32
CA ASP A 4 16.11 3.87 1.69
C ASP A 4 15.51 2.96 2.76
N ASP A 5 15.55 3.41 4.02
CA ASP A 5 14.85 2.78 5.14
C ASP A 5 13.36 2.89 4.86
N VAL A 6 12.87 2.03 3.97
CA VAL A 6 11.44 1.87 3.71
C VAL A 6 10.80 1.27 4.95
N ILE A 7 9.82 1.97 5.49
CA ILE A 7 9.03 1.50 6.61
C ILE A 7 7.94 0.61 6.02
N GLU A 8 8.02 -0.68 6.32
CA GLU A 8 6.94 -1.62 6.02
C GLU A 8 5.88 -1.52 7.11
N MET A 9 4.64 -1.26 6.71
CA MET A 9 3.49 -1.30 7.59
C MET A 9 2.36 -2.14 7.00
N GLU A 10 1.54 -2.68 7.89
CA GLU A 10 0.35 -3.42 7.53
C GLU A 10 -0.88 -2.50 7.63
N GLY A 11 -1.80 -2.67 6.69
CA GLY A 11 -3.04 -1.92 6.64
C GLY A 11 -4.13 -2.65 5.88
N THR A 12 -5.35 -2.16 6.02
CA THR A 12 -6.53 -2.72 5.38
C THR A 12 -7.04 -1.77 4.31
N VAL A 13 -7.30 -2.28 3.12
CA VAL A 13 -7.83 -1.46 2.02
C VAL A 13 -9.26 -1.06 2.33
N THR A 14 -9.53 0.24 2.45
CA THR A 14 -10.88 0.75 2.73
C THR A 14 -11.62 1.10 1.43
N GLU A 15 -10.96 1.76 0.49
CA GLU A 15 -11.57 2.22 -0.76
C GLU A 15 -10.64 2.03 -1.97
N THR A 16 -11.23 1.83 -3.13
CA THR A 16 -10.53 1.82 -4.41
C THR A 16 -10.82 3.12 -5.16
N LEU A 17 -9.77 3.88 -5.49
CA LEU A 17 -9.88 5.12 -6.25
C LEU A 17 -9.61 4.88 -7.75
N PRO A 18 -10.25 5.66 -8.64
CA PRO A 18 -9.87 5.68 -10.04
C PRO A 18 -8.40 6.14 -10.16
N ASN A 19 -7.65 5.55 -11.11
CA ASN A 19 -6.18 5.67 -11.29
C ASN A 19 -5.30 4.70 -10.49
N THR A 20 -5.78 3.50 -10.11
CA THR A 20 -4.95 2.47 -9.45
C THR A 20 -4.35 2.92 -8.11
N MET A 21 -5.02 3.88 -7.48
CA MET A 21 -4.77 4.32 -6.12
C MET A 21 -5.76 3.62 -5.20
N PHE A 22 -5.27 3.25 -4.02
CA PHE A 22 -6.02 2.52 -3.01
C PHE A 22 -5.91 3.31 -1.73
N ARG A 23 -7.05 3.52 -1.08
CA ARG A 23 -7.10 4.06 0.27
C ARG A 23 -6.85 2.89 1.21
N VAL A 24 -5.82 3.00 2.02
CA VAL A 24 -5.47 1.97 2.99
C VAL A 24 -5.45 2.60 4.36
N GLU A 25 -6.14 1.97 5.28
CA GLU A 25 -6.15 2.33 6.68
C GLU A 25 -5.09 1.48 7.40
N LEU A 26 -4.06 2.15 7.90
CA LEU A 26 -3.03 1.55 8.74
C LEU A 26 -3.63 1.19 10.10
N GLU A 27 -3.06 0.19 10.78
CA GLU A 27 -3.52 -0.19 12.13
C GLU A 27 -3.40 0.95 13.16
N ASN A 28 -2.58 1.97 12.87
CA ASN A 28 -2.46 3.18 13.66
C ASN A 28 -3.63 4.18 13.47
N GLY A 29 -4.65 3.86 12.68
CA GLY A 29 -5.78 4.75 12.35
C GLY A 29 -5.46 5.83 11.32
N HIS A 30 -4.29 5.76 10.68
CA HIS A 30 -3.90 6.66 9.62
C HIS A 30 -4.37 6.15 8.26
N VAL A 31 -4.99 7.04 7.50
CA VAL A 31 -5.43 6.74 6.14
C VAL A 31 -4.39 7.23 5.15
N VAL A 32 -3.82 6.31 4.39
CA VAL A 32 -2.79 6.60 3.38
C VAL A 32 -3.28 6.25 1.99
N ILE A 33 -2.73 6.97 0.99
CA ILE A 33 -2.99 6.68 -0.41
C ILE A 33 -1.83 5.84 -0.92
N ALA A 34 -2.11 4.58 -1.24
CA ALA A 34 -1.12 3.65 -1.74
C ALA A 34 -1.36 3.32 -3.21
N HIS A 35 -0.28 3.12 -3.97
CA HIS A 35 -0.36 2.63 -5.33
C HIS A 35 0.20 1.21 -5.43
N ILE A 36 -0.32 0.44 -6.38
CA ILE A 36 0.14 -0.94 -6.62
C ILE A 36 1.55 -0.92 -7.23
N SER A 37 2.47 -1.75 -6.72
CA SER A 37 3.77 -1.94 -7.37
C SER A 37 3.64 -2.59 -8.75
N GLY A 38 4.53 -2.24 -9.68
CA GLY A 38 4.51 -2.81 -11.04
C GLY A 38 4.59 -4.36 -11.08
N ARG A 39 5.17 -5.00 -10.05
CA ARG A 39 5.19 -6.47 -9.95
C ARG A 39 3.80 -7.04 -9.75
N MET A 40 2.98 -6.43 -8.89
CA MET A 40 1.63 -6.90 -8.63
C MET A 40 0.71 -6.72 -9.85
N ARG A 41 0.91 -5.66 -10.64
CA ARG A 41 0.22 -5.49 -11.93
C ARG A 41 0.56 -6.62 -12.92
N LYS A 42 1.82 -7.03 -13.01
CA LYS A 42 2.23 -8.16 -13.87
C LYS A 42 1.62 -9.49 -13.43
N HIS A 43 1.42 -9.68 -12.12
CA HIS A 43 0.80 -10.89 -11.56
C HIS A 43 -0.74 -10.83 -11.51
N TYR A 44 -1.36 -9.81 -12.11
CA TYR A 44 -2.82 -9.63 -12.12
C TYR A 44 -3.45 -9.73 -10.72
N ILE A 45 -2.75 -9.25 -9.70
CA ILE A 45 -3.29 -9.25 -8.33
C ILE A 45 -4.40 -8.21 -8.27
N ARG A 46 -5.64 -8.69 -8.15
CA ARG A 46 -6.79 -7.86 -7.85
C ARG A 46 -6.75 -7.52 -6.36
N ILE A 47 -6.98 -6.26 -6.02
CA ILE A 47 -7.16 -5.81 -4.64
C ILE A 47 -8.63 -5.41 -4.51
N LEU A 48 -9.30 -5.95 -3.50
CA LEU A 48 -10.65 -5.57 -3.12
C LEU A 48 -10.61 -4.77 -1.81
N THR A 49 -11.69 -4.03 -1.56
CA THR A 49 -11.93 -3.40 -0.27
C THR A 49 -12.09 -4.47 0.81
N GLY A 50 -11.42 -4.29 1.94
CA GLY A 50 -11.34 -5.24 3.06
C GLY A 50 -10.09 -6.12 3.05
N ASP A 51 -9.28 -6.09 2.00
CA ASP A 51 -8.05 -6.88 1.94
C ASP A 51 -6.95 -6.29 2.83
N LYS A 52 -6.25 -7.18 3.55
CA LYS A 52 -5.01 -6.82 4.24
C LYS A 52 -3.85 -6.75 3.27
N VAL A 53 -3.14 -5.63 3.27
CA VAL A 53 -2.00 -5.37 2.39
C VAL A 53 -0.81 -4.86 3.20
N LYS A 54 0.39 -5.21 2.75
CA LYS A 54 1.63 -4.57 3.18
C LYS A 54 1.95 -3.39 2.30
N ILE A 55 2.20 -2.28 2.95
CA ILE A 55 2.61 -1.03 2.33
C ILE A 55 4.04 -0.73 2.76
N GLU A 56 4.86 -0.39 1.78
CA GLU A 56 6.13 0.29 2.00
C GLU A 56 5.92 1.80 1.91
N MET A 57 6.31 2.52 2.94
CA MET A 57 6.30 3.98 2.98
C MET A 57 7.74 4.46 3.10
N THR A 58 8.03 5.60 2.49
CA THR A 58 9.31 6.27 2.71
C THR A 58 9.17 7.17 3.94
N PRO A 59 10.14 7.23 4.87
CA PRO A 59 10.07 8.07 6.08
C PRO A 59 9.92 9.57 5.78
N TYR A 60 10.22 9.99 4.54
CA TYR A 60 10.03 11.37 4.09
C TYR A 60 8.57 11.71 3.77
N ASP A 61 7.71 10.74 3.47
CA ASP A 61 6.35 10.98 2.99
C ASP A 61 5.39 9.90 3.51
N LEU A 62 4.89 10.08 4.73
CA LEU A 62 3.97 9.16 5.43
C LEU A 62 2.57 9.10 4.80
N SER A 63 2.25 10.01 3.86
CA SER A 63 0.92 10.09 3.24
C SER A 63 0.77 9.16 2.04
N LYS A 64 1.89 8.73 1.45
CA LYS A 64 1.95 7.94 0.23
C LYS A 64 2.68 6.64 0.48
N GLY A 65 2.11 5.55 -0.03
CA GLY A 65 2.69 4.23 0.12
C GLY A 65 2.74 3.46 -1.19
N ARG A 66 3.55 2.40 -1.19
CA ARG A 66 3.58 1.40 -2.25
C ARG A 66 3.11 0.06 -1.71
N ILE A 67 2.07 -0.50 -2.32
CA ILE A 67 1.62 -1.85 -1.97
C ILE A 67 2.59 -2.87 -2.59
N THR A 68 3.25 -3.64 -1.74
CA THR A 68 4.17 -4.71 -2.16
C THR A 68 3.56 -6.08 -2.08
N TYR A 69 2.72 -6.32 -1.07
CA TYR A 69 2.17 -7.63 -0.80
C TYR A 69 0.70 -7.55 -0.36
N ARG A 70 -0.08 -8.54 -0.75
CA ARG A 70 -1.44 -8.75 -0.25
C ARG A 70 -1.41 -10.00 0.61
N MET A 71 -1.76 -9.88 1.88
CA MET A 71 -1.99 -11.02 2.75
C MET A 71 -3.38 -11.59 2.47
N LYS A 72 -3.47 -12.92 2.42
CA LYS A 72 -4.70 -13.65 2.09
C LYS A 72 -5.47 -13.99 3.35
#